data_AF-A0A382I0L6-F1
#
_entry.id   AF-A0A382I0L6-F1
#
_cell.length_a   1.000
_cell.length_b   1.000
_cell.length_c   1.000
_cell.angle_alpha   90.00
_cell.angle_beta   90.00
_cell.angle_gamma   90.00
#
_symmetry.space_group_name_H-M   'P 1'
#
loop_
_entity.id
_entity.type
_entity.pdbx_description
1 polymer ?
#
loop_
_entity_poly.entity_id
_entity_poly.type
_entity_poly.pdbx_seq_one_letter_code
_entity_poly.pdbx_strand_id
1 'polypeptide(L)'
;MPIRFKVIFLTILAVFICYIDRVNISITIIPMAQELGWDYERIGLVSASFFIGYIITQILGGYLSDKFGAKHVLGYGLIIWSIFTILTPLASYLSFALLILARIGMGLGEGITFPAWHSLYARWVPIGERSRSVGVTNSGLFIGTVFALIVTPLIVTHLGWEWAFYLFGFIGFIWFYFWNKFVTSSPREHPQISKTELKYIEENAPTTEEAKSPPWRILIS
;
A
#
# COMPACT_ATOMS: atom_id res chain seq x y z
N MET A 1 20.26 3.82 -16.51
CA MET A 1 19.81 4.12 -15.14
C MET A 1 19.76 2.83 -14.35
N PRO A 2 20.34 2.78 -13.13
CA PRO A 2 20.30 1.59 -12.27
C PRO A 2 18.87 1.12 -11.99
N ILE A 3 18.68 -0.19 -11.92
CA ILE A 3 17.37 -0.84 -11.72
C ILE A 3 16.79 -0.53 -10.35
N ARG A 4 17.63 -0.39 -9.32
CA ARG A 4 17.18 -0.03 -7.97
C ARG A 4 16.33 1.25 -7.94
N PHE A 5 16.59 2.23 -8.82
CA PHE A 5 15.78 3.45 -8.89
C PHE A 5 14.38 3.22 -9.48
N LYS A 6 14.21 2.23 -10.36
CA LYS A 6 12.88 1.82 -10.84
C LYS A 6 12.08 1.17 -9.70
N VAL A 7 12.73 0.35 -8.88
CA VAL A 7 12.13 -0.25 -7.68
C VAL A 7 11.68 0.84 -6.72
N ILE A 8 12.57 1.79 -6.39
CA ILE A 8 12.25 2.93 -5.52
C ILE A 8 11.09 3.75 -6.08
N PHE A 9 11.10 4.05 -7.38
CA PHE A 9 10.04 4.82 -8.02
C PHE A 9 8.66 4.13 -7.94
N LEU A 10 8.60 2.84 -8.25
CA LEU A 10 7.35 2.09 -8.15
C LEU A 10 6.88 1.96 -6.69
N THR A 11 7.80 1.85 -5.73
CA THR A 11 7.45 1.90 -4.30
C THR A 11 6.88 3.26 -3.89
N ILE A 12 7.46 4.38 -4.36
CA ILE A 12 6.90 5.72 -4.13
C ILE A 12 5.46 5.79 -4.66
N LEU A 13 5.21 5.26 -5.86
CA LEU A 13 3.87 5.21 -6.44
C LEU A 13 2.92 4.32 -5.62
N ALA A 14 3.39 3.20 -5.07
CA ALA A 14 2.57 2.34 -4.22
C ALA A 14 2.12 3.10 -2.95
N VAL A 15 3.05 3.82 -2.33
CA VAL A 15 2.78 4.64 -1.14
C VAL A 15 1.86 5.80 -1.45
N PHE A 16 2.04 6.45 -2.60
CA PHE A 16 1.14 7.47 -3.11
C PHE A 16 -0.28 6.91 -3.29
N ILE A 17 -0.44 5.75 -3.94
CA ILE A 17 -1.74 5.08 -4.15
C ILE A 17 -2.40 4.73 -2.81
N CYS A 18 -1.65 4.14 -1.88
CA CYS A 18 -2.14 3.84 -0.54
C CYS A 18 -2.68 5.09 0.17
N TYR A 19 -2.03 6.24 0.02
CA TYR A 19 -2.48 7.47 0.69
C TYR A 19 -3.64 8.19 -0.03
N ILE A 20 -3.77 8.07 -1.35
CA ILE A 20 -4.98 8.58 -2.02
C ILE A 20 -6.21 7.78 -1.57
N ASP A 21 -6.11 6.45 -1.50
CA ASP A 21 -7.22 5.58 -1.08
C ASP A 21 -7.60 5.80 0.38
N ARG A 22 -6.59 5.99 1.25
CA ARG A 22 -6.78 6.28 2.67
C ARG A 22 -7.46 7.62 2.93
N VAL A 23 -7.10 8.65 2.17
CA VAL A 23 -7.68 9.99 2.33
C VAL A 23 -9.02 10.10 1.62
N ASN A 24 -9.25 9.33 0.55
CA ASN A 24 -10.49 9.34 -0.21
C ASN A 24 -11.74 9.21 0.68
N ILE A 25 -11.73 8.25 1.61
CA ILE A 25 -12.89 8.00 2.50
C ILE A 25 -13.24 9.21 3.37
N SER A 26 -12.26 9.99 3.85
CA SER A 26 -12.56 11.12 4.74
C SER A 26 -13.30 12.26 4.03
N ILE A 27 -13.21 12.30 2.70
CA ILE A 27 -13.88 13.28 1.85
C ILE A 27 -15.23 12.73 1.40
N THR A 28 -15.27 11.48 0.93
CA THR A 28 -16.49 10.86 0.40
C THR A 28 -17.49 10.48 1.50
N ILE A 29 -17.05 10.32 2.75
CA ILE A 29 -17.96 9.91 3.85
C ILE A 29 -19.10 10.90 4.09
N ILE A 30 -18.88 12.19 3.81
CA ILE A 30 -19.88 13.25 3.98
C ILE A 30 -21.04 13.06 2.97
N PRO A 31 -20.81 13.04 1.65
CA PRO A 31 -21.88 12.79 0.68
C PRO A 31 -22.48 11.38 0.82
N MET A 32 -21.67 10.36 1.14
CA MET A 32 -22.17 9.00 1.41
C MET A 32 -23.19 8.99 2.56
N ALA A 33 -22.89 9.68 3.66
CA ALA A 33 -23.78 9.74 4.82
C ALA A 33 -25.06 10.53 4.52
N GLN A 34 -24.97 11.60 3.73
CA GLN A 34 -26.14 12.37 3.30
C GLN A 34 -27.07 11.54 2.43
N GLU A 35 -26.53 10.79 1.48
CA GLU A 35 -27.31 9.96 0.55
C GLU A 35 -27.93 8.74 1.23
N LEU A 36 -27.18 8.08 2.11
CA LEU A 36 -27.60 6.82 2.76
C LEU A 36 -28.26 7.03 4.13
N GLY A 37 -28.48 8.29 4.53
CA GLY A 37 -29.13 8.65 5.80
C GLY A 37 -28.38 8.14 7.03
N TRP A 38 -27.05 8.29 7.05
CA TRP A 38 -26.22 7.83 8.16
C TRP A 38 -26.11 8.87 9.27
N ASP A 39 -26.09 8.38 10.50
CA ASP A 39 -25.74 9.15 11.69
C ASP A 39 -24.22 9.21 11.90
N TYR A 40 -23.79 10.01 12.88
CA TYR A 40 -22.38 10.15 13.23
C TYR A 40 -21.77 8.84 13.76
N GLU A 41 -22.57 7.94 14.34
CA GLU A 41 -22.11 6.63 14.79
C GLU A 41 -21.65 5.78 13.61
N ARG A 42 -22.47 5.65 12.56
CA ARG A 42 -22.11 4.90 11.35
C ARG A 42 -20.89 5.47 10.65
N ILE A 43 -20.80 6.80 10.54
CA ILE A 43 -19.61 7.50 9.99
C ILE A 43 -18.35 7.10 10.76
N GLY A 44 -18.42 7.12 12.09
CA GLY A 44 -17.31 6.73 12.96
C GLY A 44 -16.92 5.25 12.77
N LEU A 45 -17.90 4.36 12.72
CA LEU A 45 -17.67 2.91 12.53
C LEU A 45 -17.02 2.59 11.18
N VAL A 46 -17.48 3.22 10.09
CA VAL A 46 -16.88 3.06 8.75
C VAL A 46 -15.42 3.52 8.74
N SER A 47 -15.12 4.63 9.41
CA SER A 47 -13.77 5.16 9.51
C SER A 47 -12.86 4.28 10.37
N ALA A 48 -13.36 3.80 11.52
CA ALA A 48 -12.59 3.00 12.47
C ALA A 48 -12.32 1.56 11.99
N SER A 49 -13.29 0.95 11.29
CA SER A 49 -13.21 -0.46 10.85
C SER A 49 -12.00 -0.77 9.96
N PHE A 50 -11.50 0.20 9.21
CA PHE A 50 -10.24 0.10 8.47
C PHE A 50 -9.05 -0.30 9.36
N PHE A 51 -8.93 0.31 10.54
CA PHE A 51 -7.79 0.10 11.42
C PHE A 51 -7.74 -1.31 12.03
N ILE A 52 -8.88 -1.99 12.11
CA ILE A 52 -8.96 -3.39 12.56
C ILE A 52 -8.12 -4.28 11.64
N GLY A 53 -8.35 -4.19 10.33
CA GLY A 53 -7.55 -4.93 9.34
C GLY A 53 -6.10 -4.47 9.27
N TYR A 54 -5.89 -3.16 9.40
CA TYR A 54 -4.58 -2.54 9.32
C TYR A 54 -3.62 -3.06 10.40
N ILE A 55 -4.05 -3.08 11.66
CA ILE A 55 -3.19 -3.52 12.77
C ILE A 55 -2.77 -4.98 12.62
N ILE A 56 -3.70 -5.87 12.24
CA ILE A 56 -3.44 -7.31 12.08
C ILE A 56 -2.28 -7.54 11.11
N THR A 57 -2.33 -6.87 9.97
CA THR A 57 -1.36 -7.07 8.89
C THR A 57 -0.10 -6.24 9.06
N GLN A 58 -0.16 -5.11 9.77
CA GLN A 58 1.03 -4.34 10.11
C GLN A 58 1.99 -5.13 11.01
N ILE A 59 1.46 -5.89 11.98
CA ILE A 59 2.27 -6.75 12.86
C ILE A 59 2.88 -7.91 12.06
N LEU A 60 2.09 -8.54 11.19
CA LEU A 60 2.51 -9.74 10.45
C LEU A 60 3.29 -9.43 9.17
N GLY A 61 3.22 -8.21 8.66
CA GLY A 61 3.67 -7.84 7.32
C GLY A 61 5.17 -8.03 7.11
N GLY A 62 5.98 -7.80 8.14
CA GLY A 62 7.43 -8.04 8.08
C GLY A 62 7.74 -9.51 7.89
N TYR A 63 7.18 -10.36 8.76
CA TYR A 63 7.31 -11.82 8.68
C TYR A 63 6.82 -12.38 7.34
N LEU A 64 5.67 -11.90 6.84
CA LEU A 64 5.15 -12.33 5.54
C LEU A 64 6.10 -11.93 4.40
N SER A 65 6.68 -10.73 4.45
CA SER A 65 7.61 -10.22 3.43
C SER A 65 8.94 -10.96 3.39
N ASP A 66 9.35 -11.46 4.54
CA ASP A 66 10.55 -12.29 4.67
C ASP A 66 10.29 -13.70 4.15
N LYS A 67 9.14 -14.29 4.49
CA LYS A 67 8.76 -15.66 4.10
C LYS A 67 8.34 -15.81 2.64
N PHE A 68 7.53 -14.89 2.12
CA PHE A 68 6.92 -14.99 0.78
C PHE A 68 7.57 -14.05 -0.26
N GLY A 69 8.52 -13.23 0.20
CA GLY A 69 9.20 -12.22 -0.62
C GLY A 69 8.43 -10.91 -0.68
N ALA A 70 9.16 -9.81 -0.43
CA ALA A 70 8.59 -8.47 -0.33
C ALA A 70 7.87 -8.00 -1.61
N LYS A 71 8.30 -8.45 -2.80
CA LYS A 71 7.61 -8.14 -4.07
C LYS A 71 6.17 -8.64 -4.03
N HIS A 72 5.98 -9.91 -3.68
CA HIS A 72 4.67 -10.56 -3.71
C HIS A 72 3.77 -9.98 -2.63
N VAL A 73 4.31 -9.78 -1.42
CA VAL A 73 3.53 -9.21 -0.31
C VAL A 73 3.04 -7.81 -0.66
N LEU A 74 3.92 -6.90 -1.09
CA LEU A 74 3.49 -5.54 -1.46
C LEU A 74 2.51 -5.56 -2.65
N GLY A 75 2.80 -6.37 -3.67
CA GLY A 75 1.98 -6.46 -4.87
C GLY A 75 0.56 -6.97 -4.60
N TYR A 76 0.45 -8.09 -3.87
CA TYR A 76 -0.85 -8.66 -3.53
C TYR A 76 -1.60 -7.83 -2.50
N GLY A 77 -0.92 -7.17 -1.56
CA GLY A 77 -1.54 -6.18 -0.68
C GLY A 77 -2.26 -5.10 -1.46
N LEU A 78 -1.57 -4.54 -2.47
CA LEU A 78 -2.11 -3.51 -3.35
C LEU A 78 -3.35 -3.97 -4.11
N ILE A 79 -3.32 -5.17 -4.68
CA ILE A 79 -4.51 -5.74 -5.32
C ILE A 79 -5.65 -5.96 -4.32
N ILE A 80 -5.36 -6.50 -3.13
CA ILE A 80 -6.38 -6.76 -2.11
C ILE A 80 -7.08 -5.46 -1.71
N TRP A 81 -6.34 -4.41 -1.35
CA TRP A 81 -7.00 -3.16 -0.97
C TRP A 81 -7.71 -2.52 -2.15
N SER A 82 -7.16 -2.59 -3.36
CA SER A 82 -7.78 -2.02 -4.57
C SER A 82 -9.13 -2.69 -4.90
N ILE A 83 -9.23 -4.01 -4.74
CA ILE A 83 -10.50 -4.74 -4.88
C ILE A 83 -11.52 -4.20 -3.88
N PHE A 84 -11.14 -4.10 -2.60
CA PHE A 84 -12.07 -3.61 -1.58
C PHE A 84 -12.41 -2.13 -1.71
N THR A 85 -11.50 -1.30 -2.25
CA THR A 85 -11.79 0.08 -2.64
C THR A 85 -12.90 0.09 -3.69
N ILE A 86 -12.77 -0.65 -4.79
CA ILE A 86 -13.78 -0.72 -5.86
C ILE A 86 -15.11 -1.29 -5.35
N LEU A 87 -15.09 -2.24 -4.42
CA LEU A 87 -16.30 -2.83 -3.84
C LEU A 87 -17.01 -1.89 -2.84
N THR A 88 -16.35 -0.85 -2.34
CA THR A 88 -16.87 0.02 -1.27
C THR A 88 -18.22 0.67 -1.63
N PRO A 89 -18.42 1.27 -2.82
CA PRO A 89 -19.71 1.85 -3.17
C PRO A 89 -20.83 0.79 -3.21
N LEU A 90 -20.59 -0.32 -3.89
CA LEU A 90 -21.57 -1.42 -3.98
C LEU A 90 -21.93 -1.96 -2.59
N ALA A 91 -20.93 -2.16 -1.73
CA ALA A 91 -21.14 -2.64 -0.37
C ALA A 91 -22.00 -1.67 0.45
N SER A 92 -21.82 -0.35 0.27
CA SER A 92 -22.59 0.67 0.99
C SER A 92 -24.08 0.65 0.67
N TYR A 93 -24.45 0.34 -0.58
CA TYR A 93 -25.84 0.22 -1.02
C TYR A 93 -26.49 -1.10 -0.59
N LEU A 94 -25.73 -2.18 -0.53
CA LEU A 94 -26.25 -3.51 -0.21
C LEU A 94 -26.45 -3.72 1.30
N SER A 95 -25.45 -3.37 2.11
CA SER A 95 -25.53 -3.55 3.57
C SER A 95 -24.41 -2.82 4.30
N PHE A 96 -24.76 -2.15 5.39
CA PHE A 96 -23.76 -1.53 6.28
C PHE A 96 -22.71 -2.54 6.78
N ALA A 97 -23.10 -3.79 7.05
CA ALA A 97 -22.16 -4.83 7.46
C ALA A 97 -21.17 -5.18 6.34
N LEU A 98 -21.62 -5.24 5.08
CA LEU A 98 -20.73 -5.48 3.93
C LEU A 98 -19.74 -4.33 3.73
N LEU A 99 -20.18 -3.09 3.96
CA LEU A 99 -19.29 -1.93 3.93
C LEU A 99 -18.20 -2.05 5.00
N ILE A 100 -18.56 -2.39 6.24
CA ILE A 100 -17.58 -2.60 7.32
C ILE A 100 -16.58 -3.70 6.95
N LEU A 101 -17.05 -4.83 6.37
CA LEU A 101 -16.16 -5.89 5.90
C LEU A 101 -15.24 -5.41 4.77
N ALA A 102 -15.73 -4.60 3.84
CA ALA A 102 -14.91 -4.01 2.78
C ALA A 102 -13.83 -3.08 3.36
N ARG A 103 -14.17 -2.26 4.37
CA ARG A 103 -13.20 -1.40 5.06
C ARG A 103 -12.13 -2.19 5.80
N ILE A 104 -12.51 -3.27 6.49
CA ILE A 104 -11.55 -4.18 7.13
C ILE A 104 -10.64 -4.81 6.05
N GLY A 105 -11.20 -5.26 4.93
CA GLY A 105 -10.47 -5.81 3.80
C GLY A 105 -9.45 -4.84 3.21
N MET A 106 -9.83 -3.57 3.03
CA MET A 106 -8.89 -2.50 2.66
C MET A 106 -7.76 -2.37 3.67
N GLY A 107 -8.08 -2.34 4.97
CA GLY A 107 -7.10 -2.27 6.06
C GLY A 107 -6.09 -3.41 6.01
N LEU A 108 -6.56 -4.65 5.78
CA LEU A 108 -5.70 -5.82 5.63
C LEU A 108 -4.71 -5.67 4.46
N GLY A 109 -5.18 -5.17 3.31
CA GLY A 109 -4.30 -4.93 2.17
C GLY A 109 -3.28 -3.82 2.44
N GLU A 110 -3.71 -2.68 2.99
CA GLU A 110 -2.83 -1.53 3.22
C GLU A 110 -1.83 -1.75 4.36
N GLY A 111 -2.17 -2.53 5.39
CA GLY A 111 -1.34 -2.70 6.60
C GLY A 111 0.01 -3.37 6.34
N ILE A 112 0.11 -4.22 5.32
CA ILE A 112 1.38 -4.85 4.91
C ILE A 112 2.30 -3.92 4.12
N THR A 113 1.82 -2.77 3.64
CA THR A 113 2.56 -1.88 2.72
C THR A 113 3.91 -1.47 3.29
N PHE A 114 3.92 -0.90 4.49
CA PHE A 114 5.14 -0.37 5.12
C PHE A 114 6.18 -1.44 5.43
N PRO A 115 5.82 -2.54 6.13
CA PRO A 115 6.76 -3.63 6.35
C PRO A 115 7.33 -4.21 5.05
N ALA A 116 6.50 -4.35 4.01
CA ALA A 116 6.90 -4.97 2.76
C ALA A 116 7.93 -4.13 2.00
N TRP A 117 7.68 -2.84 1.79
CA TRP A 117 8.65 -2.04 1.04
C TRP A 117 9.95 -1.78 1.84
N HIS A 118 9.88 -1.71 3.18
CA HIS A 118 11.09 -1.67 4.01
C HIS A 118 11.92 -2.95 3.86
N SER A 119 11.28 -4.13 3.87
CA SER A 119 11.94 -5.42 3.62
C SER A 119 12.50 -5.52 2.19
N LEU A 120 11.85 -4.89 1.20
CA LEU A 120 12.39 -4.79 -0.16
C LEU A 120 13.64 -3.91 -0.21
N TYR A 121 13.63 -2.75 0.44
CA TYR A 121 14.77 -1.83 0.47
C TYR A 121 15.97 -2.40 1.23
N ALA A 122 15.73 -3.26 2.22
CA ALA A 122 16.79 -3.98 2.91
C ALA A 122 17.68 -4.78 1.93
N ARG A 123 17.08 -5.31 0.86
CA ARG A 123 17.74 -6.13 -0.18
C ARG A 123 18.18 -5.33 -1.40
N TRP A 124 17.41 -4.33 -1.82
CA TRP A 124 17.64 -3.59 -3.07
C TRP A 124 18.45 -2.30 -2.94
N VAL A 125 18.45 -1.69 -1.74
CA VAL A 125 19.00 -0.35 -1.56
C VAL A 125 20.25 -0.40 -0.67
N PRO A 126 21.42 0.00 -1.21
CA PRO A 126 22.66 0.15 -0.46
C PRO A 126 22.49 1.03 0.79
N ILE A 127 23.22 0.71 1.86
CA ILE A 127 23.02 1.34 3.18
C ILE A 127 23.21 2.87 3.13
N GLY A 128 24.19 3.36 2.35
CA GLY A 128 24.47 4.79 2.19
C GLY A 128 23.38 5.56 1.43
N GLU A 129 22.57 4.87 0.64
CA GLU A 129 21.45 5.47 -0.12
C GLU A 129 20.09 5.22 0.55
N ARG A 130 20.02 4.35 1.56
CA ARG A 130 18.78 3.82 2.14
C ARG A 130 17.93 4.88 2.81
N SER A 131 18.53 5.70 3.69
CA SER A 131 17.79 6.74 4.41
C SER A 131 17.21 7.80 3.46
N ARG A 132 17.97 8.17 2.41
CA ARG A 132 17.48 9.06 1.36
C ARG A 132 16.31 8.44 0.59
N SER A 133 16.43 7.16 0.23
CA SER A 133 15.38 6.44 -0.48
C SER A 133 14.10 6.31 0.35
N VAL A 134 14.22 6.04 1.65
CA VAL A 134 13.12 6.06 2.62
C VAL A 134 12.47 7.44 2.68
N GLY A 135 13.26 8.52 2.80
CA GLY A 135 12.75 9.89 2.87
C GLY A 135 11.95 10.30 1.62
N VAL A 136 12.46 9.97 0.43
CA VAL A 136 11.73 10.23 -0.83
C VAL A 136 10.46 9.37 -0.92
N THR A 137 10.51 8.12 -0.46
CA THR A 137 9.33 7.23 -0.39
C THR A 137 8.25 7.79 0.52
N ASN A 138 8.63 8.27 1.70
CA ASN A 138 7.71 8.91 2.65
C ASN A 138 7.15 10.23 2.12
N SER A 139 7.83 10.91 1.20
CA SER A 139 7.28 12.10 0.56
C SER A 139 6.03 11.75 -0.27
N GLY A 140 5.93 10.51 -0.79
CA GLY A 140 4.74 9.99 -1.46
C GLY A 140 3.48 10.02 -0.58
N LEU A 141 3.62 9.91 0.75
CA LEU A 141 2.53 9.99 1.72
C LEU A 141 1.81 11.35 1.66
N PHE A 142 2.60 12.42 1.72
CA PHE A 142 2.11 13.79 1.72
C PHE A 142 1.61 14.19 0.35
N ILE A 143 2.32 13.80 -0.72
CA ILE A 143 1.90 14.05 -2.09
C ILE A 143 0.56 13.36 -2.38
N GLY A 144 0.39 12.10 -1.96
CA GLY A 144 -0.87 11.36 -2.08
C GLY A 144 -2.00 12.03 -1.31
N THR A 145 -1.74 12.45 -0.06
CA THR A 145 -2.72 13.18 0.75
C THR A 145 -3.20 14.46 0.07
N VAL A 146 -2.27 15.32 -0.35
CA VAL A 146 -2.60 16.59 -1.02
C VAL A 146 -3.34 16.33 -2.32
N PHE A 147 -2.92 15.33 -3.10
CA PHE A 147 -3.58 14.96 -4.34
C PHE A 147 -5.04 14.55 -4.08
N ALA A 148 -5.30 13.66 -3.12
CA ALA A 148 -6.67 13.24 -2.80
C ALA A 148 -7.54 14.40 -2.29
N LEU A 149 -6.99 15.26 -1.42
CA LEU A 149 -7.70 16.46 -0.93
C LEU A 149 -8.15 17.41 -2.04
N ILE A 150 -7.43 17.46 -3.16
CA ILE A 150 -7.78 18.32 -4.31
C ILE A 150 -8.67 17.55 -5.30
N VAL A 151 -8.32 16.31 -5.63
CA VAL A 151 -8.92 15.57 -6.74
C VAL A 151 -10.22 14.87 -6.34
N THR A 152 -10.32 14.32 -5.13
CA THR A 152 -11.55 13.65 -4.69
C THR A 152 -12.76 14.59 -4.68
N PRO A 153 -12.70 15.83 -4.15
CA PRO A 153 -13.85 16.74 -4.22
C PRO A 153 -14.28 17.04 -5.65
N LEU A 154 -13.34 17.23 -6.58
CA LEU A 154 -13.65 17.45 -7.99
C LEU A 154 -14.39 16.27 -8.62
N ILE A 155 -13.95 15.04 -8.32
CA ILE A 155 -14.64 13.82 -8.75
C ILE A 155 -16.04 13.77 -8.16
N VAL A 156 -16.18 13.98 -6.84
CA VAL A 156 -17.46 13.96 -6.12
C VAL A 156 -18.45 14.95 -6.75
N THR A 157 -18.01 16.19 -7.04
CA THR A 157 -18.90 17.24 -7.58
C THR A 157 -19.35 17.00 -9.01
N HIS A 158 -18.56 16.29 -9.83
CA HIS A 158 -18.85 16.12 -11.26
C HIS A 158 -19.39 14.74 -11.62
N LEU A 159 -19.00 13.70 -10.89
CA LEU A 159 -19.29 12.30 -11.22
C LEU A 159 -20.05 11.56 -10.12
N GLY A 160 -19.97 12.03 -8.87
CA GLY A 160 -20.45 11.30 -7.69
C GLY A 160 -19.31 10.73 -6.86
N TRP A 161 -19.59 10.37 -5.62
CA TRP A 161 -18.59 9.93 -4.66
C TRP A 161 -18.07 8.52 -4.95
N GLU A 162 -18.89 7.69 -5.58
CA GLU A 162 -18.62 6.31 -5.97
C GLU A 162 -17.45 6.25 -6.96
N TRP A 163 -17.41 7.20 -7.89
CA TRP A 163 -16.36 7.28 -8.92
C TRP A 163 -14.98 7.52 -8.33
N ALA A 164 -14.86 8.17 -7.18
CA ALA A 164 -13.57 8.34 -6.52
C ALA A 164 -12.97 6.98 -6.12
N PHE A 165 -13.81 6.05 -5.64
CA PHE A 165 -13.40 4.69 -5.33
C PHE A 165 -13.06 3.87 -6.57
N TYR A 166 -13.86 3.99 -7.64
CA TYR A 166 -13.61 3.26 -8.88
C TYR A 166 -12.31 3.71 -9.56
N LEU A 167 -12.08 5.02 -9.65
CA LEU A 167 -10.89 5.57 -10.30
C LEU A 167 -9.62 5.24 -9.50
N PHE A 168 -9.60 5.50 -8.20
CA PHE A 168 -8.41 5.23 -7.38
C PHE A 168 -8.12 3.73 -7.23
N GLY A 169 -9.16 2.92 -7.01
CA GLY A 169 -9.01 1.47 -6.98
C GLY A 169 -8.49 0.89 -8.30
N PHE A 170 -8.92 1.42 -9.45
CA PHE A 170 -8.43 0.96 -10.76
C PHE A 170 -6.94 1.29 -11.00
N ILE A 171 -6.46 2.45 -10.52
CA ILE A 171 -5.05 2.83 -10.61
C ILE A 171 -4.15 1.78 -9.94
N GLY A 172 -4.63 1.13 -8.88
CA GLY A 172 -3.91 0.05 -8.23
C GLY A 172 -3.63 -1.15 -9.17
N PHE A 173 -4.60 -1.57 -9.97
CA PHE A 173 -4.40 -2.66 -10.94
C PHE A 173 -3.40 -2.29 -12.03
N ILE A 174 -3.44 -1.04 -12.51
CA ILE A 174 -2.45 -0.53 -13.47
C ILE A 174 -1.05 -0.57 -12.86
N TRP A 175 -0.90 -0.10 -11.61
CA TRP A 175 0.37 -0.16 -10.90
C TRP A 175 0.85 -1.61 -10.75
N PHE A 176 -0.04 -2.55 -10.39
CA PHE A 176 0.33 -3.95 -10.18
C PHE A 176 0.86 -4.62 -11.46
N TYR A 177 0.29 -4.29 -12.62
CA TYR A 177 0.81 -4.75 -13.90
C TYR A 177 2.27 -4.34 -14.10
N PHE A 178 2.60 -3.07 -13.85
CA PHE A 178 3.98 -2.58 -13.96
C PHE A 178 4.89 -3.12 -12.85
N TRP A 179 4.39 -3.24 -11.62
CA TRP A 179 5.11 -3.83 -10.50
C TRP A 179 5.56 -5.26 -10.80
N ASN A 180 4.63 -6.09 -11.28
CA ASN A 180 4.92 -7.48 -11.56
C ASN A 180 5.96 -7.63 -12.68
N LYS A 181 5.91 -6.73 -13.68
CA LYS A 181 6.82 -6.72 -14.84
C LYS A 181 8.23 -6.24 -14.52
N PHE A 182 8.38 -5.26 -13.62
CA PHE A 182 9.65 -4.54 -13.44
C PHE A 182 10.37 -4.77 -12.12
N VAL A 183 9.75 -5.42 -11.13
CA VAL A 183 10.36 -5.61 -9.80
C VAL A 183 10.54 -7.10 -9.52
N THR A 184 11.65 -7.46 -8.87
CA THR A 184 11.91 -8.82 -8.34
C THR A 184 12.15 -8.75 -6.84
N SER A 185 11.97 -9.86 -6.12
CA SER A 185 12.16 -9.89 -4.66
C SER A 185 13.62 -9.73 -4.28
N SER A 186 14.52 -10.29 -5.10
CA SER A 186 15.97 -10.14 -4.96
C SER A 186 16.58 -9.47 -6.20
N PRO A 187 17.62 -8.62 -6.05
CA PRO A 187 18.41 -8.12 -7.17
C PRO A 187 18.99 -9.23 -8.05
N ARG A 188 19.34 -10.39 -7.47
CA ARG A 188 19.91 -11.55 -8.19
C ARG A 188 18.95 -12.17 -9.21
N GLU A 189 17.66 -12.08 -8.94
CA GLU A 189 16.60 -12.62 -9.80
C GLU A 189 16.28 -11.70 -10.98
N HIS A 190 16.79 -10.47 -10.98
CA HIS A 190 16.41 -9.47 -11.95
C HIS A 190 17.11 -9.72 -13.30
N PRO A 191 16.38 -10.02 -14.40
CA PRO A 191 16.98 -10.48 -15.65
C PRO A 191 17.85 -9.43 -16.35
N GLN A 192 17.57 -8.14 -16.12
CA GLN A 192 18.26 -7.04 -16.79
C GLN A 192 19.30 -6.33 -15.92
N ILE A 193 19.58 -6.80 -14.69
CA ILE A 193 20.51 -6.10 -13.79
C ILE A 193 21.95 -6.20 -14.31
N SER A 194 22.66 -5.07 -14.30
CA SER A 194 24.07 -5.06 -14.69
C SER A 194 24.93 -5.75 -13.62
N LYS A 195 25.96 -6.49 -14.02
CA LYS A 195 26.91 -7.13 -13.09
C LYS A 195 27.55 -6.12 -12.12
N THR A 196 27.82 -4.91 -12.61
CA THR A 196 28.35 -3.80 -11.83
C THR A 196 27.38 -3.32 -10.75
N GLU A 197 26.09 -3.18 -11.09
CA GLU A 197 25.07 -2.79 -10.12
C GLU A 197 24.82 -3.89 -9.09
N LEU A 198 24.73 -5.14 -9.54
CA LEU A 198 24.52 -6.28 -8.64
C LEU A 198 25.65 -6.37 -7.62
N LYS A 199 26.91 -6.32 -8.07
CA LYS A 199 28.09 -6.34 -7.19
C LYS A 199 28.06 -5.16 -6.21
N TYR A 200 27.73 -3.96 -6.67
CA TYR A 200 27.61 -2.78 -5.82
C TYR A 200 26.54 -2.96 -4.73
N ILE A 201 25.37 -3.52 -5.06
CA ILE A 201 24.31 -3.80 -4.08
C ILE A 201 24.79 -4.87 -3.09
N GLU A 202 25.38 -5.98 -3.54
CA GLU A 202 25.85 -7.05 -2.66
C GLU A 202 26.93 -6.60 -1.67
N GLU A 203 27.84 -5.73 -2.10
CA GLU A 203 28.90 -5.19 -1.23
C GLU A 203 28.37 -4.16 -0.21
N ASN A 204 27.24 -3.51 -0.50
CA ASN A 204 26.76 -2.35 0.26
C ASN A 204 25.36 -2.52 0.88
N ALA A 205 24.68 -3.64 0.65
CA ALA A 205 23.41 -4.01 1.25
C ALA A 205 23.61 -5.25 2.14
N PRO A 206 23.51 -5.10 3.47
CA PRO A 206 23.88 -6.17 4.42
C PRO A 206 22.92 -7.37 4.45
N THR A 207 21.75 -7.27 3.81
CA THR A 207 20.71 -8.31 3.87
C THR A 207 20.86 -9.26 2.68
N THR A 208 21.91 -10.09 2.70
CA THR A 208 22.14 -11.19 1.74
C THR A 208 21.52 -12.52 2.18
N GLU A 209 21.14 -12.65 3.45
CA GLU A 209 20.58 -13.88 4.03
C GLU A 209 19.05 -13.85 4.09
N GLU A 210 18.43 -15.02 3.98
CA GLU A 210 17.01 -15.21 4.29
C GLU A 210 16.73 -14.77 5.74
N ALA A 211 15.68 -13.97 5.94
CA ALA A 211 15.38 -13.46 7.26
C ALA A 211 14.96 -14.60 8.20
N LYS A 212 15.64 -14.71 9.34
CA LYS A 212 15.25 -15.63 10.42
C LYS A 212 13.94 -15.14 11.04
N SER A 213 13.04 -16.07 11.39
CA SER A 213 11.76 -15.76 12.04
C SER A 213 11.97 -14.80 13.22
N PRO A 214 11.15 -13.74 13.37
CA PRO A 214 11.26 -12.83 14.50
C PRO A 214 11.17 -13.59 15.82
N PRO A 215 11.94 -13.20 16.86
CA PRO A 215 11.86 -13.84 18.17
C PRO A 215 10.60 -13.40 18.90
N TRP A 216 9.42 -13.83 18.43
CA TRP A 216 8.10 -13.45 18.94
C TRP A 216 7.98 -13.64 20.45
N ARG A 217 8.62 -14.67 21.00
CA ARG A 217 8.64 -14.94 22.46
C ARG A 217 9.37 -13.86 23.27
N ILE A 218 10.38 -13.20 22.71
CA ILE A 218 11.13 -12.11 23.37
C ILE A 218 10.41 -10.78 23.18
N LEU A 219 9.71 -10.60 22.06
CA LEU A 219 9.00 -9.37 21.74
C LEU A 219 7.65 -9.23 22.48
N ILE A 220 7.07 -10.34 22.95
CA ILE A 220 5.75 -10.39 23.61
C ILE A 220 5.87 -10.69 25.13
N SER A 221 7.08 -11.00 25.63
CA SER A 221 7.39 -11.18 27.06
C SER A 221 7.73 -9.87 27.75
#